data_AF-A0A955XHQ8-F1
#
_entry.id   AF-A0A955XHQ8-F1
#
_cell.length_a   1.000
_cell.length_b   1.000
_cell.length_c   1.000
_cell.angle_alpha   90.00
_cell.angle_beta   90.00
_cell.angle_gamma   90.00
#
_symmetry.space_group_name_H-M   'P 1'
#
loop_
_entity.id
_entity.type
_entity.pdbx_description
1 polymer ?
#
loop_
_entity_poly.entity_id
_entity_poly.type
_entity_poly.pdbx_seq_one_letter_code
_entity_poly.pdbx_strand_id
1 'polypeptide(L)' 'SGLDHRLHAYGTTIEGEWDAVFAAVRRCHEAVHGMGAPRIHSTLRVGTRTDKVQHMGEKVRAVEDILAGDDGA' A
#
# COMPACT_ATOMS: atom_id res chain seq x y z
N SER A 1 -7.23 -6.55 9.47
CA SER A 1 -7.06 -5.09 9.48
C SER A 1 -8.23 -4.37 8.81
N GLY A 2 -8.96 -4.99 7.86
CA GLY A 2 -10.05 -4.30 7.14
C GLY A 2 -9.57 -3.25 6.13
N LEU A 3 -8.24 -3.16 5.94
CA LEU A 3 -7.60 -2.26 4.99
C LEU A 3 -7.51 -2.93 3.63
N ASP A 4 -7.69 -2.15 2.56
CA ASP A 4 -7.36 -2.62 1.23
C ASP A 4 -5.85 -2.81 1.14
N HIS A 5 -5.43 -3.97 0.65
CA HIS A 5 -4.03 -4.30 0.53
C HIS A 5 -3.80 -5.21 -0.66
N ARG A 6 -2.66 -4.98 -1.33
CA ARG A 6 -2.22 -5.77 -2.47
C ARG A 6 -0.76 -6.17 -2.29
N LEU A 7 -0.51 -7.47 -2.30
CA LEU A 7 0.83 -8.03 -2.29
C LEU A 7 1.43 -7.99 -3.70
N HIS A 8 2.70 -7.63 -3.80
CA HIS A 8 3.48 -7.70 -5.03
C HIS A 8 4.94 -8.10 -4.72
N ALA A 9 5.75 -8.32 -5.76
CA ALA A 9 7.11 -8.86 -5.64
C ALA A 9 8.08 -8.02 -4.77
N TYR A 10 7.73 -6.76 -4.46
CA TYR A 10 8.59 -5.83 -3.72
C TYR A 10 7.94 -5.26 -2.46
N GLY A 11 6.85 -5.85 -2.00
CA GLY A 11 6.19 -5.42 -0.78
C GLY A 11 4.68 -5.57 -0.82
N THR A 12 4.03 -4.93 0.15
CA THR A 12 2.57 -4.85 0.22
C THR A 12 2.19 -3.39 0.13
N THR A 13 1.33 -3.05 -0.82
CA THR A 13 0.70 -1.73 -0.84
C THR A 13 -0.54 -1.81 0.05
N ILE A 14 -0.73 -0.83 0.93
CA ILE A 14 -1.82 -0.75 1.91
C ILE A 14 -2.48 0.62 1.77
N GLU A 15 -3.80 0.65 1.71
CA GLU A 15 -4.59 1.87 1.69
C GLU A 15 -5.59 1.91 2.85
N GLY A 16 -5.75 3.10 3.39
CA GLY A 16 -6.80 3.43 4.35
C GLY A 16 -6.39 4.62 5.22
N GLU A 17 -7.15 4.82 6.29
CA GLU A 17 -6.88 5.88 7.26
C GLU A 17 -5.50 5.74 7.90
N TRP A 18 -4.85 6.90 8.11
CA TRP A 18 -3.48 6.99 8.60
C TRP A 18 -3.25 6.11 9.83
N ASP A 19 -4.04 6.31 10.87
CA ASP A 19 -3.88 5.58 12.14
C ASP A 19 -4.10 4.07 11.97
N ALA A 20 -5.03 3.67 11.10
CA ALA A 20 -5.32 2.26 10.86
C ALA A 20 -4.17 1.56 10.11
N VAL A 21 -3.59 2.22 9.09
CA VAL A 21 -2.44 1.70 8.32
C VAL A 21 -1.24 1.52 9.23
N PHE A 22 -0.86 2.55 10.00
CA PHE A 22 0.31 2.46 10.86
C PHE A 22 0.11 1.53 12.06
N ALA A 23 -1.12 1.41 12.58
CA ALA A 23 -1.44 0.39 13.58
C ALA A 23 -1.26 -1.04 13.01
N ALA A 24 -1.55 -1.27 11.73
CA ALA A 24 -1.28 -2.57 11.10
C ALA A 24 0.23 -2.82 10.98
N VAL A 25 1.02 -1.83 10.53
CA VAL A 25 2.48 -1.94 10.44
C VAL A 25 3.10 -2.25 11.80
N ARG A 26 2.65 -1.56 12.86
CA ARG A 26 3.09 -1.80 14.24
C ARG A 26 2.82 -3.24 14.68
N ARG A 27 1.60 -3.74 14.46
CA ARG A 27 1.24 -5.13 14.83
C ARG A 27 2.10 -6.16 14.11
N CYS A 28 2.49 -5.91 12.86
CA CYS A 28 3.42 -6.78 12.13
C CYS A 28 4.80 -6.83 12.83
N HIS A 29 5.32 -5.68 13.27
CA HIS A 29 6.58 -5.64 14.02
C HIS A 29 6.49 -6.37 15.36
N GLU A 30 5.42 -6.12 16.12
CA GLU A 30 5.18 -6.78 17.42
C GLU A 30 5.10 -8.30 17.28
N ALA A 31 4.40 -8.80 16.26
CA ALA A 31 4.30 -10.22 16.00
C ALA A 31 5.68 -10.85 15.68
N VAL A 32 6.47 -10.22 14.80
CA VAL A 32 7.78 -10.74 14.40
C VAL A 32 8.80 -10.65 15.55
N HIS A 33 8.73 -9.60 16.39
CA HIS A 33 9.48 -9.55 17.63
C HIS A 33 9.06 -10.65 18.60
N GLY A 34 7.76 -10.93 18.73
CA GLY A 34 7.23 -12.04 19.52
C GLY A 34 7.73 -13.42 19.05
N MET A 35 8.16 -13.54 17.79
CA MET A 35 8.80 -14.73 17.23
C MET A 35 10.32 -14.81 17.48
N GLY A 36 10.89 -13.85 18.21
CA GLY A 36 12.30 -13.86 18.63
C GLY A 36 13.24 -13.04 17.75
N ALA A 37 12.75 -12.31 16.75
CA ALA A 37 13.59 -11.40 15.97
C ALA A 37 14.04 -10.21 16.83
N PRO A 38 15.34 -9.98 17.07
CA PRO A 38 15.81 -8.90 17.94
C PRO A 38 15.75 -7.53 17.24
N ARG A 39 15.72 -7.49 15.91
CA ARG A 39 15.66 -6.27 15.11
C ARG A 39 14.87 -6.51 13.84
N ILE A 40 13.99 -5.57 13.51
CA ILE A 40 13.22 -5.56 12.26
C ILE A 40 13.56 -4.27 11.53
N HIS A 41 13.81 -4.38 10.22
CA HIS A 41 13.94 -3.25 9.33
C HIS A 41 12.75 -3.22 8.38
N SER A 42 12.17 -2.06 8.15
CA SER A 42 11.07 -1.89 7.19
C SER A 42 11.27 -0.62 6.38
N THR A 43 11.04 -0.73 5.08
CA THR A 43 11.05 0.40 4.16
C THR A 43 9.62 0.72 3.79
N LEU A 44 9.17 1.95 4.06
CA LEU A 44 7.82 2.41 3.73
C LEU A 44 7.89 3.64 2.82
N ARG A 45 7.07 3.65 1.78
CA ARG A 45 6.77 4.85 0.99
C ARG A 45 5.33 5.23 1.25
N VAL A 46 5.10 6.44 1.75
CA VAL A 46 3.78 6.91 2.19
C VAL A 46 3.45 8.20 1.47
N GLY A 47 2.26 8.26 0.89
CA GLY A 47 1.73 9.45 0.23
C GLY A 47 0.33 9.75 0.75
N THR A 48 0.11 10.99 1.15
CA THR A 48 -1.20 11.54 1.48
C THR A 48 -1.50 12.70 0.54
N ARG A 49 -2.77 13.01 0.35
CA ARG A 49 -3.21 14.11 -0.51
C ARG A 49 -4.53 14.69 0.00
N THR A 50 -4.75 15.97 -0.20
CA THR A 50 -5.95 16.70 0.26
C THR A 50 -6.78 17.28 -0.88
N ASP A 51 -6.29 17.18 -2.12
CA ASP A 51 -6.89 17.77 -3.31
C ASP A 51 -7.98 16.89 -3.94
N LYS A 52 -7.90 15.57 -3.75
CA LYS A 52 -8.92 14.61 -4.17
C LYS A 52 -8.81 13.29 -3.43
N VAL A 53 -9.94 12.59 -3.28
CA VAL A 53 -9.96 11.18 -2.90
C VAL A 53 -9.52 10.36 -4.10
N GLN A 54 -8.58 9.45 -3.91
CA GLN A 54 -8.08 8.56 -4.95
C GLN A 54 -7.74 7.21 -4.33
N HIS A 55 -8.30 6.15 -4.91
CA HIS A 55 -8.07 4.79 -4.46
C HIS A 55 -6.96 4.09 -5.28
N MET A 56 -6.29 3.09 -4.69
CA MET A 56 -5.19 2.32 -5.26
C MET A 56 -5.54 1.71 -6.62
N GLY A 57 -6.79 1.27 -6.79
CA GLY A 57 -7.29 0.69 -8.03
C GLY A 57 -7.38 1.68 -9.19
N GLU A 58 -7.58 2.96 -8.92
CA GLU A 58 -7.82 3.98 -9.96
C GLU A 58 -6.54 4.37 -10.70
N LYS A 59 -5.37 4.25 -10.07
CA LYS A 59 -4.09 4.55 -10.74
C LYS A 59 -3.72 3.53 -11.81
N VAL A 60 -3.98 2.24 -11.57
CA VAL A 60 -3.69 1.19 -12.54
C VAL A 60 -4.66 1.32 -13.71
N ARG A 61 -5.96 1.50 -13.42
CA ARG A 61 -6.97 1.78 -14.46
C ARG A 61 -6.62 2.97 -15.33
N ALA A 62 -6.18 4.09 -14.74
CA ALA A 62 -5.80 5.26 -15.53
C ALA A 62 -4.64 4.98 -16.50
N VAL A 63 -3.67 4.12 -16.13
CA VAL A 63 -2.58 3.71 -17.03
C VAL A 63 -3.08 2.71 -18.07
N GLU A 64 -3.91 1.75 -17.68
CA GLU A 64 -4.52 0.76 -18.59
C GLU A 64 -5.41 1.45 -19.64
N ASP A 65 -6.20 2.45 -19.25
CA ASP A 65 -7.05 3.22 -20.15
C ASP A 65 -6.22 4.05 -21.15
N ILE A 66 -5.07 4.60 -20.72
CA ILE A 66 -4.13 5.31 -21.61
C ILE A 66 -3.49 4.34 -22.60
N LEU A 67 -2.99 3.19 -22.13
CA LEU A 67 -2.35 2.19 -22.98
C LEU A 67 -3.34 1.58 -23.99
N ALA A 68 -4.58 1.30 -23.56
CA ALA A 68 -5.64 0.82 -24.45
C ALA A 68 -6.07 1.86 -25.50
N GLY A 69 -5.84 3.16 -25.24
CA GLY A 69 -6.06 4.24 -26.20
C GLY A 69 -4.93 4.44 -27.21
N ASP A 70 -3.71 3.98 -26.92
CA ASP A 70 -2.52 4.11 -27.78
C ASP A 70 -2.38 2.95 -28.80
N ASP A 71 -3.05 1.81 -28.59
CA ASP A 71 -3.08 0.68 -29.54
C ASP A 71 -3.99 0.92 -30.77
N GLY A 72 -4.47 2.15 -30.97
CA GLY A 72 -5.43 2.53 -32.00
C GLY A 72 -5.10 3.79 -32.82
N ALA A 73 -3.84 4.23 -32.85
CA ALA A 73 -3.39 5.37 -33.67
C ALA A 73 -2.30 4.97 -34.68
#